data_AF-A0AAC9IZW1-F1
#
_entry.id   AF-A0AAC9IZW1-F1
#
_cell.length_a   1.000
_cell.length_b   1.000
_cell.length_c   1.000
_cell.angle_alpha   90.00
_cell.angle_beta   90.00
_cell.angle_gamma   90.00
#
_symmetry.space_group_name_H-M   'P 1'
#
loop_
_entity.id
_entity.type
_entity.pdbx_description
1 polymer ?
#
loop_
_entity_poly.entity_id
_entity_poly.type
_entity_poly.pdbx_seq_one_letter_code
_entity_poly.pdbx_strand_id
1 'polypeptide(L)'
;MSTKKERRKIVLEKTETERQRILKIMRDADIYTLTLDPLIESYLDIYEVYMTMFIDWRDKGFPATQRHTNKAGAVNNSKHPLAQQVEVWSDKKTKALDYLGLTNKGKNGNGVTGGSSVRKDEKMEKPEKKVSELDAHRNKWRNKAGG
;
A
#
# COMPACT_ATOMS: atom_id res chain seq x y z
N MET A 1 -27.53 -10.60 -6.03
CA MET A 1 -26.49 -9.96 -6.87
C MET A 1 -26.70 -8.46 -6.81
N SER A 2 -25.65 -7.70 -6.50
CA SER A 2 -25.75 -6.23 -6.44
C SER A 2 -25.88 -5.63 -7.85
N THR A 3 -26.65 -4.55 -7.99
CA THR A 3 -26.80 -3.88 -9.28
C THR A 3 -25.48 -3.21 -9.69
N LYS A 4 -25.29 -2.95 -10.99
CA LYS A 4 -24.09 -2.25 -11.49
C LYS A 4 -23.92 -0.87 -10.82
N LYS A 5 -25.03 -0.20 -10.52
CA LYS A 5 -25.05 1.11 -9.85
C LYS A 5 -24.65 1.01 -8.37
N GLU A 6 -25.14 -0.01 -7.66
CA GLU A 6 -24.72 -0.30 -6.28
C GLU A 6 -23.22 -0.59 -6.19
N ARG A 7 -22.68 -1.43 -7.10
CA ARG A 7 -21.25 -1.74 -7.13
C ARG A 7 -20.40 -0.50 -7.31
N ARG A 8 -20.76 0.38 -8.25
CA ARG A 8 -20.07 1.65 -8.44
C ARG A 8 -20.07 2.50 -7.18
N LYS A 9 -21.20 2.59 -6.47
CA LYS A 9 -21.28 3.34 -5.20
C LYS A 9 -20.34 2.76 -4.14
N ILE A 10 -20.33 1.44 -3.99
CA ILE A 10 -19.45 0.74 -3.04
C ILE A 10 -17.98 0.97 -3.38
N VAL A 11 -17.63 0.92 -4.68
CA VAL A 11 -16.25 1.15 -5.12
C VAL A 11 -15.83 2.58 -4.84
N LEU A 12 -16.64 3.58 -5.19
CA LEU A 12 -16.34 5.00 -4.91
C LEU A 12 -16.13 5.27 -3.41
N GLU A 13 -17.00 4.73 -2.55
CA GLU A 13 -16.88 4.87 -1.10
C GLU A 13 -15.57 4.25 -0.58
N LYS A 14 -15.20 3.07 -1.10
CA LYS A 14 -13.93 2.41 -0.75
C LYS A 14 -12.71 3.17 -1.26
N THR A 15 -12.77 3.71 -2.48
CA THR A 15 -11.68 4.51 -3.06
C THR A 15 -11.46 5.77 -2.24
N GLU A 16 -12.52 6.46 -1.82
CA GLU A 16 -12.38 7.67 -0.98
C GLU A 16 -11.84 7.32 0.42
N THR A 17 -12.31 6.21 1.00
CA THR A 17 -11.77 5.71 2.27
C THR A 17 -10.27 5.39 2.16
N GLU A 18 -9.84 4.77 1.06
CA GLU A 18 -8.43 4.46 0.83
C GLU A 18 -7.60 5.74 0.57
N ARG A 19 -8.14 6.72 -0.16
CA ARG A 19 -7.50 8.05 -0.33
C ARG A 19 -7.19 8.67 1.02
N GLN A 20 -8.17 8.75 1.91
CA GLN A 20 -7.98 9.33 3.24
C GLN A 20 -6.96 8.53 4.06
N ARG A 21 -7.00 7.20 3.97
CA ARG A 21 -6.04 6.32 4.64
C ARG A 21 -4.61 6.55 4.16
N ILE A 22 -4.38 6.59 2.85
CA ILE A 22 -3.05 6.77 2.25
C ILE A 22 -2.49 8.14 2.62
N LEU A 23 -3.29 9.21 2.47
CA LEU A 23 -2.88 10.56 2.86
C LEU A 23 -2.54 10.64 4.34
N LYS A 24 -3.34 10.00 5.20
CA LYS A 24 -3.05 9.92 6.64
C LYS A 24 -1.71 9.22 6.90
N ILE A 25 -1.49 8.03 6.32
CA ILE A 25 -0.23 7.29 6.50
C ILE A 25 0.96 8.12 6.03
N MET A 26 0.85 8.80 4.88
CA MET A 26 1.95 9.59 4.34
C MET A 26 2.25 10.84 5.18
N ARG A 27 1.22 11.48 5.76
CA ARG A 27 1.40 12.60 6.70
C ARG A 27 1.97 12.15 8.03
N ASP A 28 1.46 11.06 8.60
CA ASP A 28 1.93 10.50 9.87
C ASP A 28 3.38 10.02 9.78
N ALA A 29 3.82 9.60 8.59
CA ALA A 29 5.20 9.20 8.31
C ALA A 29 6.11 10.36 7.84
N ASP A 30 5.58 11.58 7.70
CA ASP A 30 6.30 12.76 7.18
C ASP A 30 6.95 12.55 5.79
N ILE A 31 6.28 11.78 4.93
CA ILE A 31 6.76 11.47 3.57
C ILE A 31 5.91 12.13 2.48
N TYR A 32 4.82 12.79 2.87
CA TYR A 32 3.91 13.45 1.94
C TYR A 32 4.56 14.70 1.35
N THR A 33 4.59 14.76 0.02
CA THR A 33 4.95 15.96 -0.73
C THR A 33 3.93 16.18 -1.84
N LEU A 34 3.66 17.45 -2.18
CA LEU A 34 2.70 17.81 -3.24
C LEU A 34 3.06 17.16 -4.60
N THR A 35 4.35 16.90 -4.83
CA THR A 35 4.85 16.21 -6.03
C THR A 35 4.39 14.76 -6.15
N LEU A 36 3.89 14.14 -5.07
CA LEU A 36 3.37 12.77 -5.07
C LEU A 36 1.88 12.72 -5.45
N ASP A 37 1.17 13.85 -5.54
CA ASP A 37 -0.25 13.87 -5.87
C ASP A 37 -0.60 13.10 -7.17
N PRO A 38 0.13 13.28 -8.30
CA PRO A 38 -0.15 12.49 -9.51
C PRO A 38 0.04 10.99 -9.31
N LEU A 39 0.98 10.58 -8.45
CA LEU A 39 1.24 9.18 -8.15
C LEU A 39 0.16 8.59 -7.23
N ILE A 40 -0.34 9.39 -6.29
CA ILE A 40 -1.47 9.03 -5.44
C ILE A 40 -2.73 8.87 -6.28
N GLU A 41 -3.01 9.78 -7.22
CA GLU A 41 -4.13 9.67 -8.15
C GLU A 41 -4.04 8.40 -8.99
N SER A 42 -2.88 8.13 -9.59
CA SER A 42 -2.67 6.90 -10.36
C SER A 42 -2.84 5.63 -9.51
N TYR A 43 -2.39 5.64 -8.26
CA TYR A 43 -2.64 4.55 -7.32
C TYR A 43 -4.14 4.35 -7.05
N LEU A 44 -4.90 5.44 -6.86
CA LEU A 44 -6.33 5.38 -6.61
C LEU A 44 -7.11 4.87 -7.82
N ASP A 45 -6.72 5.25 -9.04
CA ASP A 45 -7.30 4.69 -10.27
C ASP A 45 -7.07 3.18 -10.34
N ILE A 46 -5.85 2.72 -10.04
CA ILE A 46 -5.51 1.29 -9.97
C ILE A 46 -6.35 0.59 -8.90
N TYR A 47 -6.52 1.21 -7.73
CA TYR A 47 -7.32 0.68 -6.63
C TYR A 47 -8.80 0.53 -7.02
N GLU A 48 -9.37 1.53 -7.69
CA GLU A 48 -10.76 1.51 -8.16
C GLU A 48 -11.00 0.36 -9.15
N VAL A 49 -10.09 0.15 -10.11
CA VAL A 49 -10.19 -0.97 -11.05
C VAL A 49 -10.05 -2.31 -10.33
N TYR A 50 -9.07 -2.44 -9.42
CA TYR A 50 -8.90 -3.63 -8.59
C TYR A 50 -10.18 -3.97 -7.81
N MET A 51 -10.78 -2.98 -7.14
CA MET A 51 -11.97 -3.18 -6.33
C MET A 51 -13.18 -3.60 -7.16
N THR A 52 -13.32 -3.02 -8.36
CA THR A 52 -14.37 -3.41 -9.31
C THR A 52 -14.26 -4.90 -9.68
N MET A 53 -13.07 -5.35 -10.08
CA MET A 53 -12.83 -6.75 -10.45
C MET A 53 -12.96 -7.70 -9.26
N PHE A 54 -12.50 -7.27 -8.08
CA PHE A 54 -12.60 -8.04 -6.86
C PHE A 54 -14.06 -8.27 -6.43
N ILE A 55 -14.89 -7.23 -6.49
CA ILE A 55 -16.32 -7.34 -6.17
C ILE A 55 -17.02 -8.26 -7.17
N ASP A 56 -16.74 -8.13 -8.46
CA ASP A 56 -17.32 -9.01 -9.48
C ASP A 56 -16.90 -10.47 -9.31
N TRP A 57 -15.65 -10.71 -8.89
CA TRP A 57 -15.15 -12.05 -8.61
C TRP A 57 -15.78 -12.63 -7.33
N ARG A 58 -15.91 -11.82 -6.29
CA ARG A 58 -16.59 -12.17 -5.03
C ARG A 58 -18.06 -12.51 -5.25
N ASP A 59 -18.78 -11.69 -6.02
CA ASP A 59 -20.21 -11.88 -6.29
C ASP A 59 -20.46 -13.18 -7.08
N LYS A 60 -19.45 -13.72 -7.79
CA LYS A 60 -19.47 -15.05 -8.42
C LYS A 60 -19.02 -16.20 -7.50
N GLY A 61 -18.68 -15.93 -6.25
CA GLY A 61 -18.21 -16.92 -5.29
C GLY A 61 -16.73 -17.29 -5.43
N PHE A 62 -15.89 -16.37 -5.91
CA PHE A 62 -14.44 -16.56 -6.08
C PHE A 62 -14.05 -17.81 -6.90
N PRO A 63 -14.63 -18.03 -8.09
CA PRO A 63 -14.26 -19.17 -8.92
C PRO A 63 -12.76 -19.12 -9.26
N ALA A 64 -12.03 -20.18 -8.92
CA ALA A 64 -10.60 -20.28 -9.21
C ALA A 64 -10.35 -20.66 -10.68
N THR A 65 -11.19 -21.54 -11.22
CA THR A 65 -11.05 -22.10 -12.56
C THR A 65 -12.32 -21.99 -13.38
N GLN A 66 -12.17 -22.08 -14.70
CA GLN A 66 -13.24 -22.20 -15.66
C GLN A 66 -12.95 -23.38 -16.58
N ARG A 67 -13.97 -24.17 -16.90
CA ARG A 67 -13.86 -25.22 -17.93
C ARG A 67 -13.89 -24.58 -19.31
N HIS A 68 -12.95 -24.97 -20.15
CA HIS A 68 -12.86 -24.54 -21.54
C HIS A 68 -12.66 -25.75 -22.44
N THR A 69 -13.48 -25.86 -23.48
CA THR A 69 -13.33 -26.90 -24.51
C THR A 69 -12.50 -26.33 -25.63
N ASN A 70 -11.35 -26.96 -25.92
CA ASN A 70 -10.49 -26.53 -27.01
C ASN A 70 -11.07 -26.94 -28.38
N LYS A 71 -10.45 -26.46 -29.48
CA LYS A 71 -10.88 -26.80 -30.85
C LYS A 71 -10.81 -28.30 -31.17
N ALA A 72 -10.01 -29.06 -30.42
CA ALA A 72 -9.86 -30.50 -30.56
C ALA A 72 -10.88 -31.30 -29.72
N GLY A 73 -11.82 -30.63 -29.04
CA GLY A 73 -12.87 -31.27 -28.24
C GLY A 73 -12.45 -31.67 -26.82
N ALA A 74 -11.20 -31.45 -26.41
CA ALA A 74 -10.75 -31.72 -25.05
C ALA A 74 -11.20 -30.63 -24.08
N VAL A 75 -11.74 -31.04 -22.93
CA VAL A 75 -12.16 -30.13 -21.85
C VAL A 75 -11.00 -29.93 -20.87
N ASN A 76 -10.47 -28.72 -20.82
CA ASN A 76 -9.40 -28.32 -19.91
C ASN A 76 -9.91 -27.33 -18.85
N ASN A 77 -9.25 -27.32 -17.69
CA ASN A 77 -9.45 -26.27 -16.70
C ASN A 77 -8.43 -25.15 -16.92
N SER A 78 -8.90 -23.92 -17.05
CA SER A 78 -8.06 -22.72 -17.07
C SER A 78 -8.38 -21.83 -15.87
N LYS A 79 -7.48 -20.88 -15.56
CA LYS A 79 -7.72 -19.89 -14.50
C LYS A 79 -8.93 -19.03 -14.87
N HIS A 80 -9.80 -18.75 -13.91
CA HIS A 80 -10.96 -17.92 -14.16
C HIS A 80 -10.52 -16.49 -14.58
N PRO A 81 -11.08 -15.89 -15.65
CA PRO A 81 -10.62 -14.59 -16.15
C PRO A 81 -10.63 -13.48 -15.10
N LEU A 82 -11.64 -13.44 -14.22
CA LEU A 82 -11.68 -12.46 -13.12
C LEU A 82 -10.59 -12.72 -12.07
N ALA A 83 -10.24 -13.97 -11.78
CA ALA A 83 -9.17 -14.29 -10.84
C ALA A 83 -7.81 -13.82 -11.40
N GLN A 84 -7.60 -13.99 -12.70
CA GLN A 84 -6.41 -13.47 -13.39
C GLN A 84 -6.39 -11.93 -13.39
N GLN A 85 -7.51 -11.26 -13.64
CA GLN A 85 -7.57 -9.80 -13.60
C GLN A 85 -7.30 -9.25 -12.19
N VAL A 86 -7.89 -9.86 -11.15
CA VAL A 86 -7.67 -9.46 -9.75
C VAL A 86 -6.19 -9.60 -9.37
N GLU A 87 -5.52 -10.68 -9.77
CA GLU A 87 -4.08 -10.86 -9.56
C GLU A 87 -3.27 -9.77 -10.26
N VAL A 88 -3.50 -9.53 -11.55
CA VAL A 88 -2.78 -8.50 -12.33
C VAL A 88 -2.93 -7.11 -11.71
N TRP A 89 -4.14 -6.74 -11.29
CA TRP A 89 -4.40 -5.44 -10.68
C TRP A 89 -3.87 -5.36 -9.25
N SER A 90 -3.86 -6.47 -8.50
CA SER A 90 -3.21 -6.55 -7.19
C SER A 90 -1.70 -6.31 -7.28
N ASP A 91 -1.04 -6.87 -8.30
CA ASP A 91 0.38 -6.66 -8.53
C ASP A 91 0.69 -5.20 -8.90
N LYS A 92 -0.12 -4.62 -9.80
CA LYS A 92 0.00 -3.19 -10.15
C LYS A 92 -0.22 -2.29 -8.95
N LYS A 93 -1.23 -2.59 -8.13
CA LYS A 93 -1.52 -1.85 -6.89
C LYS A 93 -0.33 -1.90 -5.92
N THR A 94 0.28 -3.08 -5.76
CA THR A 94 1.46 -3.24 -4.91
C THR A 94 2.64 -2.44 -5.44
N LYS A 95 2.90 -2.48 -6.76
CA LYS A 95 3.96 -1.66 -7.39
C LYS A 95 3.72 -0.16 -7.23
N ALA A 96 2.48 0.30 -7.36
CA ALA A 96 2.14 1.71 -7.13
C ALA A 96 2.38 2.13 -5.67
N LEU A 97 2.07 1.26 -4.70
CA LEU A 97 2.44 1.49 -3.29
C LEU A 97 3.96 1.50 -3.08
N ASP A 98 4.70 0.63 -3.79
CA ASP A 98 6.16 0.62 -3.75
C ASP A 98 6.72 1.98 -4.22
N TYR A 99 6.17 2.56 -5.29
CA TYR A 99 6.57 3.89 -5.78
C TYR A 99 6.24 5.03 -4.82
N LEU A 100 5.16 4.90 -4.04
CA LEU A 100 4.80 5.86 -2.99
C LEU A 100 5.67 5.71 -1.73
N GLY A 101 6.59 4.74 -1.69
CA GLY A 101 7.40 4.45 -0.50
C GLY A 101 6.61 3.83 0.65
N LEU A 102 5.42 3.30 0.38
CA LEU A 102 4.49 2.78 1.39
C LEU A 102 4.64 1.28 1.66
N THR A 103 5.70 0.66 1.15
CA THR A 103 5.99 -0.75 1.37
C THR A 103 7.38 -0.96 1.97
N ASN A 104 7.57 -2.09 2.64
CA ASN A 104 8.85 -2.44 3.26
C ASN A 104 9.93 -2.85 2.24
N LYS A 105 9.63 -2.97 0.93
CA LYS A 105 10.60 -3.40 -0.09
C LYS A 105 11.74 -2.39 -0.31
N GLY A 106 11.56 -1.13 0.11
CA GLY A 106 12.60 -0.10 0.07
C GLY A 106 13.53 -0.06 1.30
N LYS A 107 13.31 -0.88 2.34
CA LYS A 107 14.13 -0.86 3.57
C LYS A 107 15.48 -1.61 3.43
N ASN A 108 16.07 -1.62 2.24
CA ASN A 108 17.47 -1.96 2.05
C ASN A 108 18.30 -0.68 2.15
N GLY A 109 18.54 -0.21 3.38
CA GLY A 109 19.52 0.83 3.71
C GLY A 109 19.18 2.25 3.24
N ASN A 110 18.98 3.16 4.20
CA ASN A 110 19.22 4.60 4.06
C ASN A 110 18.56 5.34 2.88
N GLY A 111 17.29 5.07 2.59
CA GLY A 111 16.46 5.94 1.76
C GLY A 111 15.59 6.85 2.64
N VAL A 112 15.99 8.10 2.83
CA VAL A 112 15.09 9.14 3.35
C VAL A 112 14.12 9.48 2.23
N THR A 113 12.84 9.16 2.43
CA THR A 113 11.74 9.63 1.59
C THR A 113 11.62 11.14 1.75
N GLY A 114 11.95 11.91 0.70
CA GLY A 114 11.74 13.37 0.67
C GLY A 114 12.97 14.23 0.36
N GLY A 115 14.14 13.66 0.06
CA GLY A 115 15.32 14.44 -0.34
C GLY A 115 16.37 13.56 -1.01
N SER A 116 17.10 14.14 -1.97
CA SER A 116 18.12 13.51 -2.82
C SER A 116 18.78 12.25 -2.24
N SER A 117 18.85 11.21 -3.08
CA SER A 117 19.56 9.96 -2.82
C SER A 117 20.96 10.21 -2.24
N VAL A 118 21.19 9.79 -1.00
CA VAL A 118 22.52 9.75 -0.39
C VAL A 118 23.34 8.67 -1.11
N ARG A 119 24.54 9.03 -1.57
CA ARG A 119 25.46 8.11 -2.26
C ARG A 119 25.95 7.03 -1.28
N LYS A 120 26.28 5.86 -1.82
CA LYS A 120 26.62 4.62 -1.08
C LYS A 120 27.82 4.72 -0.13
N ASP A 121 28.54 5.85 -0.09
CA ASP A 121 29.80 6.00 0.63
C ASP A 121 29.71 6.83 1.93
N GLU A 122 28.53 7.35 2.28
CA GLU A 122 28.36 8.08 3.55
C GLU A 122 27.89 7.16 4.68
N LYS A 123 28.76 6.96 5.68
CA LYS A 123 28.36 6.38 6.97
C LYS A 123 27.34 7.30 7.61
N MET A 124 26.09 6.86 7.69
CA MET A 124 25.09 7.49 8.56
C MET A 124 25.55 7.34 10.01
N GLU A 125 26.03 8.42 10.61
CA GLU A 125 26.01 8.53 12.05
C GLU A 125 24.57 8.71 12.49
N LYS A 126 24.13 7.80 13.36
CA LYS A 126 22.80 7.83 13.97
C LYS A 126 22.68 9.19 14.67
N PRO A 127 21.65 10.02 14.37
CA PRO A 127 21.49 11.27 15.09
C PRO A 127 21.41 10.94 16.58
N GLU A 128 22.33 11.50 17.36
CA GLU A 128 22.33 11.32 18.80
C GLU A 128 20.94 11.71 19.32
N LYS A 129 20.35 10.83 20.13
CA LYS A 129 19.09 11.13 20.80
C LYS A 129 19.31 12.44 21.57
N LYS A 130 18.65 13.53 21.15
CA LYS A 130 18.46 14.69 22.01
C LYS A 130 17.68 14.21 23.23
N VAL A 131 18.40 13.89 24.29
CA VAL A 131 17.82 13.61 25.60
C VAL A 131 17.09 14.89 26.00
N SER A 132 15.77 14.80 26.19
CA SER A 132 14.98 15.92 26.70
C SER A 132 15.54 16.33 28.07
N GLU A 133 15.60 17.63 28.38
CA GLU A 133 16.00 18.13 29.71
C GLU A 133 15.20 17.45 30.85
N LEU A 134 13.97 17.02 30.54
CA LEU A 134 13.10 16.27 31.45
C LEU A 134 13.62 14.85 31.76
N ASP A 135 14.28 14.17 30.81
CA ASP A 135 14.84 12.84 31.02
C ASP A 135 16.11 12.89 31.87
N ALA A 136 16.92 13.94 31.70
CA ALA A 136 18.05 14.22 32.59
C ALA A 136 17.58 14.52 34.03
N HIS A 137 16.49 15.29 34.16
CA HIS A 137 15.89 15.59 35.47
C HIS A 137 15.35 14.31 36.14
N ARG A 138 14.62 13.45 35.42
CA ARG A 138 14.11 12.17 35.94
C ARG A 138 15.21 11.25 36.45
N ASN A 139 16.32 11.14 35.74
CA ASN A 139 17.45 10.30 36.14
C ASN A 139 18.15 10.81 37.42
N LYS A 140 18.26 12.13 37.59
CA LYS A 140 18.86 12.73 38.79
C LYS A 140 18.09 12.38 40.07
N TRP A 141 16.76 12.37 40.00
CA TRP A 141 15.91 12.07 41.17
C TRP A 141 15.73 10.57 41.40
N ARG A 142 15.76 9.76 40.34
CA ARG A 142 15.62 8.31 40.44
C ARG A 142 16.84 7.64 41.10
N ASN A 143 18.04 8.20 40.95
CA ASN A 143 19.25 7.72 41.62
C ASN A 143 19.36 8.15 43.10
N LYS A 144 18.51 9.08 43.57
CA LYS A 144 18.55 9.59 44.95
C LYS A 144 17.62 8.85 45.90
N ALA A 145 16.69 8.04 45.38
CA ALA A 145 15.67 7.33 46.16
C ALA A 145 16.03 5.85 46.46
N GLY A 146 17.27 5.43 46.19
CA GLY A 146 17.72 4.05 46.35
C GLY A 146 19.05 3.92 47.11
N GLY A 147 19.24 4.72 48.16
CA GLY A 147 20.32 4.62 49.13
C GLY A 147 19.76 4.50 50.53
#